data_AF-A0A7S3V864-F1
#
_entry.id   AF-A0A7S3V864-F1
#
_cell.length_a   1.000
_cell.length_b   1.000
_cell.length_c   1.000
_cell.angle_alpha   90.00
_cell.angle_beta   90.00
_cell.angle_gamma   90.00
#
_symmetry.space_group_name_H-M   'P 1'
#
loop_
_entity.id
_entity.type
_entity.pdbx_description
1 polymer ?
#
loop_
_entity_poly.entity_id
_entity_poly.type
_entity_poly.pdbx_seq_one_letter_code
_entity_poly.pdbx_strand_id
1 'polypeptide(L)'
;MQFRRSTIASLLVASIASNASPAVNAFAMSGLGWGPSPKHMASTTSRKATIDDTAECVKNVDLLSLDSIRSTLIRQEETIIFAAIERSQYRRNHIVYTSGGFGDLGVPLGAKAALQDGEEPLSFLEYICIGTEVLHCGVRRYTSPQEYPFFPKFLPDGPLPGLPELEYPVDLLSPIGDACHSNFNEILLDKYLKWVVPSISASGDDEQHGSTVLADIALLQALSKRAHFGKFVAESKYRSDPEEYQRLVDAGDADGVMELLTNAVVEARVLRRARIKASTYGREPLMTQLPIEKADQISDSANFVAAAAASAVASAFQMIDQSDDFQGKVDPAIVQDIYEKFVIPLTKDVEVDYLFRRCGRDPPSEYAPDRMSKDTLPDLREDFCITLPPV
;
A
#
# COMPACT_ATOMS: atom_id res chain seq x y z
N MET A 1 43.94 -59.38 -29.24
CA MET A 1 42.66 -58.98 -29.87
C MET A 1 42.34 -57.57 -29.36
N GLN A 2 42.78 -56.54 -30.08
CA GLN A 2 41.93 -55.65 -30.91
C GLN A 2 40.82 -54.93 -30.11
N PHE A 3 40.64 -53.60 -30.12
CA PHE A 3 41.42 -52.45 -30.61
C PHE A 3 40.74 -51.17 -30.03
N ARG A 4 41.57 -50.22 -29.56
CA ARG A 4 41.51 -48.73 -29.49
C ARG A 4 40.22 -47.87 -29.42
N ARG A 5 40.32 -46.81 -28.56
CA ARG A 5 40.16 -45.32 -28.74
C ARG A 5 38.82 -44.81 -29.34
N SER A 6 38.22 -43.63 -29.13
CA SER A 6 38.47 -42.30 -28.52
C SER A 6 37.25 -41.43 -28.90
N THR A 7 36.64 -40.59 -28.05
CA THR A 7 36.69 -39.09 -28.11
C THR A 7 35.67 -38.38 -29.05
N ILE A 8 34.81 -37.53 -28.44
CA ILE A 8 34.28 -36.19 -28.85
C ILE A 8 33.13 -36.02 -29.90
N ALA A 9 32.21 -35.11 -29.52
CA ALA A 9 31.39 -34.12 -30.27
C ALA A 9 30.08 -34.47 -31.02
N SER A 10 29.02 -33.82 -30.52
CA SER A 10 28.13 -32.84 -31.19
C SER A 10 27.07 -33.26 -32.22
N LEU A 11 25.96 -32.50 -32.14
CA LEU A 11 24.91 -32.17 -33.14
C LEU A 11 23.60 -32.96 -33.12
N LEU A 12 22.61 -32.34 -32.46
CA LEU A 12 21.32 -31.88 -33.00
C LEU A 12 20.83 -32.51 -34.34
N VAL A 13 19.62 -33.12 -34.32
CA VAL A 13 18.40 -32.73 -35.08
C VAL A 13 17.40 -33.91 -35.20
N ALA A 14 16.13 -33.58 -34.87
CA ALA A 14 14.83 -34.09 -35.33
C ALA A 14 14.29 -35.50 -34.96
N SER A 15 13.21 -35.44 -34.16
CA SER A 15 11.84 -35.92 -34.44
C SER A 15 11.61 -37.42 -34.69
N ILE A 16 10.79 -38.06 -33.83
CA ILE A 16 9.42 -38.50 -34.14
C ILE A 16 8.71 -39.00 -32.86
N ALA A 17 7.44 -38.60 -32.78
CA ALA A 17 6.38 -38.80 -31.80
C ALA A 17 6.29 -40.13 -31.04
N SER A 18 5.90 -40.04 -29.76
CA SER A 18 4.70 -40.76 -29.27
C SER A 18 4.14 -40.12 -27.99
N ASN A 19 2.81 -40.01 -27.98
CA ASN A 19 1.89 -40.02 -26.83
C ASN A 19 1.71 -38.77 -25.96
N ALA A 20 0.79 -37.90 -26.40
CA ALA A 20 -0.46 -37.63 -25.68
C ALA A 20 -1.39 -36.75 -26.55
N SER A 21 -2.43 -37.34 -27.14
CA SER A 21 -3.43 -36.60 -27.92
C SER A 21 -4.54 -36.02 -27.03
N PRO A 22 -5.08 -34.84 -27.41
CA PRO A 22 -6.13 -34.12 -26.70
C PRO A 22 -7.53 -34.56 -27.16
N ALA A 23 -8.54 -34.38 -26.32
CA ALA A 23 -9.94 -34.50 -26.71
C ALA A 23 -10.73 -33.25 -26.28
N VAL A 24 -10.82 -32.32 -27.23
CA VAL A 24 -11.91 -31.37 -27.41
C VAL A 24 -13.12 -32.16 -27.93
N ASN A 25 -14.33 -31.88 -27.44
CA ASN A 25 -15.60 -31.97 -28.17
C ASN A 25 -16.70 -31.36 -27.28
N ALA A 26 -17.30 -30.21 -27.59
CA ALA A 26 -18.22 -29.97 -28.70
C ALA A 26 -19.34 -31.02 -28.74
N PHE A 27 -20.47 -30.71 -28.10
CA PHE A 27 -21.72 -31.44 -28.32
C PHE A 27 -22.74 -30.48 -28.95
N ALA A 28 -22.88 -30.64 -30.26
CA ALA A 28 -24.00 -30.11 -31.04
C ALA A 28 -25.24 -30.95 -30.74
N MET A 29 -26.35 -30.30 -30.37
CA MET A 29 -27.66 -30.93 -30.39
C MET A 29 -28.33 -30.67 -31.73
N SER A 30 -28.71 -31.78 -32.38
CA SER A 30 -29.47 -31.88 -33.60
C SER A 30 -30.91 -31.38 -33.43
N GLY A 31 -31.47 -30.85 -34.51
CA GLY A 31 -32.83 -30.32 -34.56
C GLY A 31 -33.93 -31.39 -34.53
N LEU A 32 -35.05 -31.01 -33.94
CA LEU A 32 -36.39 -31.54 -34.19
C LEU A 32 -37.28 -30.33 -34.46
N GLY A 33 -37.90 -30.28 -35.64
CA GLY A 33 -38.71 -29.16 -36.09
C GLY A 33 -40.13 -29.15 -35.52
N TRP A 34 -40.76 -27.97 -35.54
CA TRP A 34 -42.22 -27.79 -35.61
C TRP A 34 -42.58 -26.34 -35.99
N GLY A 35 -43.33 -26.19 -37.09
CA GLY A 35 -44.46 -25.26 -37.30
C GLY A 35 -44.26 -23.72 -37.27
N PRO A 36 -44.97 -22.96 -38.13
CA PRO A 36 -44.87 -21.50 -38.18
C PRO A 36 -45.79 -20.83 -37.15
N SER A 37 -45.37 -19.69 -36.58
CA SER A 37 -46.17 -18.87 -35.68
C SER A 37 -45.69 -17.40 -35.67
N PRO A 38 -46.54 -16.43 -35.25
CA PRO A 38 -46.82 -15.23 -36.02
C PRO A 38 -46.01 -13.98 -35.65
N LYS A 39 -46.09 -12.99 -36.54
CA LYS A 39 -45.63 -11.60 -36.39
C LYS A 39 -46.07 -11.00 -35.05
N HIS A 40 -45.15 -10.45 -34.26
CA HIS A 40 -45.41 -9.26 -33.43
C HIS A 40 -44.12 -8.46 -33.18
N MET A 41 -44.28 -7.15 -33.19
CA MET A 41 -43.27 -6.10 -33.24
C MET A 41 -42.40 -6.04 -31.97
N ALA A 42 -41.09 -5.86 -32.14
CA ALA A 42 -40.22 -5.32 -31.10
C ALA A 42 -39.24 -4.32 -31.74
N SER A 43 -39.41 -3.05 -31.39
CA SER A 43 -38.47 -1.97 -31.68
C SER A 43 -37.18 -2.22 -30.91
N THR A 44 -36.13 -2.66 -31.59
CA THR A 44 -34.79 -2.74 -31.02
C THR A 44 -34.09 -1.40 -31.22
N THR A 45 -34.25 -0.48 -30.27
CA THR A 45 -33.30 0.64 -30.15
C THR A 45 -32.04 0.12 -29.47
N SER A 46 -31.10 -0.37 -30.27
CA SER A 46 -29.75 -0.69 -29.82
C SER A 46 -29.04 0.62 -29.44
N ARG A 47 -29.04 0.95 -28.15
CA ARG A 47 -28.11 1.95 -27.61
C ARG A 47 -26.75 1.29 -27.50
N LYS A 48 -25.98 1.40 -28.59
CA LYS A 48 -24.55 1.14 -28.60
C LYS A 48 -23.90 2.22 -27.74
N ALA A 49 -23.59 1.91 -26.48
CA ALA A 49 -22.77 2.77 -25.66
C ALA A 49 -21.37 2.80 -26.29
N THR A 50 -21.08 3.85 -27.04
CA THR A 50 -19.71 4.22 -27.38
C THR A 50 -19.05 4.65 -26.09
N ILE A 51 -18.15 3.81 -25.57
CA ILE A 51 -17.19 4.23 -24.54
C ILE A 51 -16.26 5.20 -25.25
N ASP A 52 -16.44 6.48 -24.94
CA ASP A 52 -15.55 7.54 -25.38
C ASP A 52 -14.38 7.59 -24.39
N ASP A 53 -13.33 6.81 -24.68
CA ASP A 53 -12.08 6.76 -23.89
C ASP A 53 -11.19 8.00 -24.09
N THR A 54 -11.73 9.10 -24.64
CA THR A 54 -11.01 10.36 -24.85
C THR A 54 -11.07 11.31 -23.65
N ALA A 55 -11.52 10.84 -22.49
CA ALA A 55 -11.54 11.63 -21.26
C ALA A 55 -10.17 12.29 -21.03
N GLU A 56 -10.15 13.63 -20.95
CA GLU A 56 -8.94 14.42 -20.75
C GLU A 56 -8.12 13.86 -19.57
N CYS A 57 -6.81 13.69 -19.78
CA CYS A 57 -5.86 13.37 -18.72
C CYS A 57 -6.04 14.36 -17.58
N VAL A 58 -6.19 13.86 -16.34
CA VAL A 58 -6.40 14.67 -15.13
C VAL A 58 -5.39 15.83 -15.12
N LYS A 59 -5.87 17.08 -15.17
CA LYS A 59 -5.00 18.27 -15.23
C LYS A 59 -4.32 18.48 -13.87
N ASN A 60 -3.10 19.04 -13.87
CA ASN A 60 -2.26 19.19 -12.66
C ASN A 60 -2.97 19.93 -11.51
N VAL A 61 -3.77 20.94 -11.86
CA VAL A 61 -4.57 21.73 -10.92
C VAL A 61 -5.59 20.87 -10.19
N ASP A 62 -6.13 19.83 -10.86
CA ASP A 62 -7.09 18.91 -10.26
C ASP A 62 -6.40 18.00 -9.24
N LEU A 63 -5.15 17.57 -9.47
CA LEU A 63 -4.39 16.71 -8.54
C LEU A 63 -3.96 17.42 -7.25
N LEU A 64 -3.59 18.70 -7.33
CA LEU A 64 -3.18 19.51 -6.17
C LEU A 64 -4.34 20.27 -5.52
N SER A 65 -5.54 20.17 -6.07
CA SER A 65 -6.74 20.73 -5.43
C SER A 65 -6.96 20.10 -4.05
N LEU A 66 -7.42 20.91 -3.09
CA LEU A 66 -7.70 20.42 -1.73
C LEU A 66 -8.71 19.28 -1.72
N ASP A 67 -9.69 19.30 -2.64
CA ASP A 67 -10.71 18.26 -2.75
C ASP A 67 -10.15 16.93 -3.25
N SER A 68 -9.24 16.96 -4.24
CA SER A 68 -8.58 15.77 -4.76
C SER A 68 -7.58 15.18 -3.76
N ILE A 69 -6.78 16.05 -3.12
CA ILE A 69 -5.86 15.66 -2.03
C ILE A 69 -6.67 14.99 -0.91
N ARG A 70 -7.74 15.64 -0.45
CA ARG A 70 -8.60 15.11 0.61
C ARG A 70 -9.21 13.76 0.23
N SER A 71 -9.76 13.63 -0.97
CA SER A 71 -10.36 12.39 -1.45
C SER A 71 -9.33 11.26 -1.55
N THR A 72 -8.11 11.56 -2.01
CA THR A 72 -7.01 10.61 -2.07
C THR A 72 -6.57 10.16 -0.69
N LEU A 73 -6.43 11.08 0.26
CA LEU A 73 -6.06 10.77 1.65
C LEU A 73 -7.11 9.89 2.34
N ILE A 74 -8.41 10.12 2.10
CA ILE A 74 -9.50 9.30 2.64
C ILE A 74 -9.43 7.86 2.08
N ARG A 75 -9.12 7.70 0.79
CA ARG A 75 -8.98 6.39 0.15
C ARG A 75 -7.73 5.64 0.61
N GLN A 76 -6.60 6.34 0.75
CA GLN A 76 -5.38 5.75 1.31
C GLN A 76 -5.60 5.33 2.77
N GLU A 77 -6.41 6.07 3.53
CA GLU A 77 -6.78 5.69 4.89
C GLU A 77 -7.52 4.34 4.94
N GLU A 78 -8.48 4.13 4.05
CA GLU A 78 -9.17 2.83 3.95
C GLU A 78 -8.20 1.71 3.57
N THR A 79 -7.27 1.98 2.65
CA THR A 79 -6.27 1.00 2.21
C THR A 79 -5.39 0.55 3.38
N ILE A 80 -4.94 1.49 4.22
CA ILE A 80 -4.15 1.17 5.42
C ILE A 80 -4.96 0.34 6.41
N ILE A 81 -6.22 0.72 6.66
CA ILE A 81 -7.07 -0.01 7.60
C ILE A 81 -7.27 -1.46 7.14
N PHE A 82 -7.60 -1.68 5.87
CA PHE A 82 -7.75 -3.04 5.34
C PHE A 82 -6.45 -3.83 5.37
N ALA A 83 -5.32 -3.23 4.99
CA ALA A 83 -4.03 -3.90 5.07
C ALA A 83 -3.64 -4.27 6.51
N ALA A 84 -3.95 -3.43 7.49
CA ALA A 84 -3.76 -3.73 8.91
C ALA A 84 -4.68 -4.87 9.38
N ILE A 85 -5.92 -4.90 8.92
CA ILE A 85 -6.87 -6.01 9.19
C ILE A 85 -6.39 -7.32 8.58
N GLU A 86 -5.81 -7.30 7.39
CA GLU A 86 -5.26 -8.52 6.79
C GLU A 86 -3.99 -8.97 7.51
N ARG A 87 -3.09 -8.04 7.88
CA ARG A 87 -1.86 -8.40 8.61
C ARG A 87 -2.15 -8.95 10.00
N SER A 88 -3.19 -8.49 10.70
CA SER A 88 -3.53 -8.98 12.05
C SER A 88 -4.04 -10.42 12.09
N GLN A 89 -4.42 -11.00 10.95
CA GLN A 89 -4.88 -12.39 10.88
C GLN A 89 -3.75 -13.39 11.16
N TYR A 90 -2.50 -12.97 10.98
CA TYR A 90 -1.32 -13.78 11.22
C TYR A 90 -0.65 -13.40 12.54
N ARG A 91 -0.01 -14.39 13.18
CA ARG A 91 0.86 -14.15 14.33
C ARG A 91 2.06 -13.30 13.94
N ARG A 92 2.83 -12.93 14.95
CA ARG A 92 4.03 -12.10 14.78
C ARG A 92 5.05 -12.75 13.86
N ASN A 93 5.20 -14.09 13.89
CA ASN A 93 6.06 -14.83 12.97
C ASN A 93 7.50 -14.26 12.91
N HIS A 94 8.15 -14.12 14.07
CA HIS A 94 9.42 -13.40 14.23
C HIS A 94 10.54 -13.82 13.25
N ILE A 95 10.57 -15.10 12.86
CA ILE A 95 11.53 -15.64 11.89
C ILE A 95 11.51 -14.90 10.55
N VAL A 96 10.37 -14.31 10.17
CA VAL A 96 10.20 -13.51 8.95
C VAL A 96 11.11 -12.27 8.92
N TYR A 97 11.31 -11.64 10.08
CA TYR A 97 12.07 -10.40 10.23
C TYR A 97 13.50 -10.64 10.69
N THR A 98 13.84 -11.90 11.00
CA THR A 98 15.17 -12.26 11.45
C THR A 98 16.08 -12.38 10.24
N SER A 99 17.17 -11.60 10.22
CA SER A 99 18.24 -11.75 9.22
C SER A 99 18.74 -13.20 9.19
N GLY A 100 18.75 -13.82 8.02
CA GLY A 100 19.11 -15.23 7.86
C GLY A 100 18.16 -16.22 8.53
N GLY A 101 16.95 -15.80 8.94
CA GLY A 101 15.97 -16.65 9.63
C GLY A 101 15.61 -17.93 8.85
N PHE A 102 15.66 -17.87 7.51
CA PHE A 102 15.45 -19.00 6.60
C PHE A 102 16.74 -19.45 5.90
N GLY A 103 17.91 -19.15 6.49
CA GLY A 103 19.21 -19.35 5.86
C GLY A 103 19.53 -18.28 4.81
N ASP A 104 20.51 -18.57 3.97
CA ASP A 104 20.91 -17.69 2.87
C ASP A 104 19.94 -17.83 1.68
N LEU A 105 19.09 -16.83 1.51
CA LEU A 105 18.17 -16.72 0.37
C LEU A 105 18.83 -16.11 -0.87
N GLY A 106 20.06 -15.60 -0.74
CA GLY A 106 20.71 -14.77 -1.75
C GLY A 106 19.97 -13.46 -2.00
N VAL A 107 20.08 -12.95 -3.23
CA VAL A 107 19.35 -11.75 -3.69
C VAL A 107 18.23 -12.13 -4.66
N PRO A 108 17.08 -11.42 -4.65
CA PRO A 108 15.99 -11.69 -5.58
C PRO A 108 16.39 -11.53 -7.05
N LEU A 109 15.73 -12.30 -7.92
CA LEU A 109 15.98 -12.22 -9.36
C LEU A 109 15.74 -10.81 -9.90
N GLY A 110 16.72 -10.27 -10.62
CA GLY A 110 16.65 -8.94 -11.23
C GLY A 110 17.12 -7.80 -10.32
N ALA A 111 17.45 -8.05 -9.05
CA ALA A 111 18.10 -7.06 -8.20
C ALA A 111 19.52 -6.72 -8.73
N LYS A 112 19.92 -5.45 -8.60
CA LYS A 112 21.22 -4.93 -9.09
C LYS A 112 22.38 -5.25 -8.15
N ALA A 113 22.15 -5.13 -6.84
CA ALA A 113 23.17 -5.34 -5.83
C ALA A 113 23.20 -6.81 -5.40
N ALA A 114 24.39 -7.42 -5.45
CA ALA A 114 24.68 -8.62 -4.68
C ALA A 114 25.06 -8.20 -3.25
N LEU A 115 24.70 -9.01 -2.26
CA LEU A 115 25.26 -8.85 -0.92
C LEU A 115 26.79 -8.93 -1.01
N GLN A 116 27.49 -8.00 -0.35
CA GLN A 116 28.96 -8.03 -0.32
C GLN A 116 29.44 -9.15 0.60
N ASP A 117 30.66 -9.64 0.38
CA ASP A 117 31.28 -10.64 1.26
C ASP A 117 31.35 -10.11 2.70
N GLY A 118 30.60 -10.74 3.62
CA GLY A 118 30.52 -10.35 5.02
C GLY A 118 29.31 -9.49 5.41
N GLU A 119 28.42 -9.16 4.46
CA GLU A 119 27.10 -8.61 4.82
C GLU A 119 26.19 -9.71 5.40
N GLU A 120 25.36 -9.33 6.35
CA GLU A 120 24.36 -10.22 6.95
C GLU A 120 23.35 -10.68 5.88
N PRO A 121 22.89 -11.94 5.93
CA PRO A 121 21.90 -12.45 4.99
C PRO A 121 20.57 -11.70 5.12
N LEU A 122 19.85 -11.53 4.00
CA LEU A 122 18.52 -10.91 4.02
C LEU A 122 17.56 -11.71 4.91
N SER A 123 16.71 -10.99 5.65
CA SER A 123 15.50 -11.54 6.23
C SER A 123 14.50 -11.94 5.14
N PHE A 124 13.50 -12.74 5.50
CA PHE A 124 12.49 -13.15 4.53
C PHE A 124 11.62 -11.98 4.07
N LEU A 125 11.34 -11.01 4.96
CA LEU A 125 10.68 -9.76 4.60
C LEU A 125 11.49 -8.98 3.55
N GLU A 126 12.78 -8.75 3.81
CA GLU A 126 13.65 -7.99 2.89
C GLU A 126 13.73 -8.67 1.52
N TYR A 127 13.93 -9.99 1.50
CA TYR A 127 14.02 -10.75 0.25
C TYR A 127 12.76 -10.60 -0.61
N ILE A 128 11.57 -10.81 -0.05
CA ILE A 128 10.33 -10.71 -0.83
C ILE A 128 10.00 -9.25 -1.14
N CYS A 129 10.30 -8.31 -0.24
CA CYS A 129 10.08 -6.88 -0.49
C CYS A 129 10.94 -6.42 -1.68
N ILE A 130 12.26 -6.67 -1.64
CA ILE A 130 13.18 -6.35 -2.73
C ILE A 130 12.70 -6.98 -4.05
N GLY A 131 12.34 -8.26 -4.07
CA GLY A 131 11.85 -8.92 -5.28
C GLY A 131 10.56 -8.27 -5.83
N THR A 132 9.67 -7.86 -4.93
CA THR A 132 8.44 -7.13 -5.28
C THR A 132 8.77 -5.74 -5.85
N GLU A 133 9.71 -5.02 -5.25
CA GLU A 133 10.13 -3.70 -5.72
C GLU A 133 10.85 -3.79 -7.08
N VAL A 134 11.70 -4.80 -7.30
CA VAL A 134 12.33 -5.05 -8.61
C VAL A 134 11.27 -5.24 -9.70
N LEU A 135 10.25 -6.07 -9.43
CA LEU A 135 9.14 -6.29 -10.37
C LEU A 135 8.37 -4.99 -10.62
N HIS A 136 8.09 -4.22 -9.58
CA HIS A 136 7.38 -2.95 -9.67
C HIS A 136 8.18 -1.84 -10.36
N CYS A 137 9.50 -1.82 -10.19
CA CYS A 137 10.42 -0.96 -10.92
C CYS A 137 10.28 -1.22 -12.42
N GLY A 138 10.26 -2.50 -12.81
CA GLY A 138 10.05 -2.92 -14.20
C GLY A 138 8.78 -2.36 -14.85
N VAL A 139 7.73 -2.10 -14.07
CA VAL A 139 6.45 -1.54 -14.55
C VAL A 139 6.28 -0.04 -14.28
N ARG A 140 7.39 0.70 -14.04
CA ARG A 140 7.40 2.16 -13.82
C ARG A 140 6.74 2.62 -12.53
N ARG A 141 6.61 1.77 -11.50
CA ARG A 141 6.00 2.19 -10.23
C ARG A 141 6.74 3.37 -9.60
N TYR A 142 8.06 3.25 -9.46
CA TYR A 142 8.91 4.23 -8.78
C TYR A 142 9.32 5.42 -9.67
N THR A 143 8.81 5.52 -10.89
CA THR A 143 8.86 6.80 -11.63
C THR A 143 7.73 7.73 -11.21
N SER A 144 6.74 7.22 -10.47
CA SER A 144 5.65 8.02 -9.92
C SER A 144 6.12 8.87 -8.74
N PRO A 145 5.73 10.16 -8.66
CA PRO A 145 6.08 11.03 -7.52
C PRO A 145 5.40 10.62 -6.19
N GLN A 146 4.51 9.62 -6.24
CA GLN A 146 3.77 9.10 -5.08
C GLN A 146 4.35 7.79 -4.52
N GLU A 147 5.33 7.18 -5.18
CA GLU A 147 5.79 5.82 -4.86
C GLU A 147 7.28 5.86 -4.50
N TYR A 148 7.61 5.34 -3.32
CA TYR A 148 8.96 5.37 -2.76
C TYR A 148 9.40 3.95 -2.43
N PRO A 149 10.56 3.49 -2.92
CA PRO A 149 11.04 2.15 -2.61
C PRO A 149 11.62 2.05 -1.21
N PHE A 150 11.49 0.91 -0.56
CA PHE A 150 12.14 0.60 0.71
C PHE A 150 13.63 0.26 0.52
N PHE A 151 13.96 -0.35 -0.61
CA PHE A 151 15.29 -0.88 -0.87
C PHE A 151 15.87 -0.36 -2.20
N PRO A 152 16.03 0.96 -2.36
CA PRO A 152 16.47 1.58 -3.62
C PRO A 152 17.81 1.04 -4.13
N LYS A 153 18.72 0.65 -3.22
CA LYS A 153 20.05 0.11 -3.58
C LYS A 153 19.99 -1.19 -4.40
N PHE A 154 18.90 -1.94 -4.29
CA PHE A 154 18.72 -3.20 -5.02
C PHE A 154 17.97 -3.05 -6.34
N LEU A 155 17.40 -1.88 -6.63
CA LEU A 155 16.59 -1.71 -7.84
C LEU A 155 17.43 -1.65 -9.13
N PRO A 156 16.87 -2.12 -10.25
CA PRO A 156 17.44 -1.87 -11.58
C PRO A 156 17.56 -0.37 -11.88
N ASP A 157 18.39 -0.01 -12.85
CA ASP A 157 18.61 1.39 -13.26
C ASP A 157 17.37 2.07 -13.88
N GLY A 158 16.32 1.30 -14.19
CA GLY A 158 15.10 1.83 -14.76
C GLY A 158 14.03 0.78 -15.04
N PRO A 159 12.88 1.21 -15.59
CA PRO A 159 11.80 0.31 -15.96
C PRO A 159 12.18 -0.59 -17.15
N LEU A 160 11.31 -1.56 -17.46
CA LEU A 160 11.50 -2.42 -18.62
C LEU A 160 11.53 -1.57 -19.91
N PRO A 161 12.54 -1.75 -20.79
CA PRO A 161 12.70 -0.93 -22.00
C PRO A 161 11.51 -0.94 -22.97
N GLY A 162 10.63 -1.93 -22.86
CA GLY A 162 9.44 -2.06 -23.70
C GLY A 162 8.24 -1.21 -23.27
N LEU A 163 8.29 -0.57 -22.10
CA LEU A 163 7.23 0.31 -21.64
C LEU A 163 7.52 1.76 -22.08
N PRO A 164 6.52 2.48 -22.61
CA PRO A 164 6.71 3.89 -22.96
C PRO A 164 7.10 4.70 -21.73
N GLU A 165 7.72 5.85 -21.90
CA GLU A 165 7.91 6.77 -20.77
C GLU A 165 6.55 7.35 -20.35
N LEU A 166 6.34 7.52 -19.04
CA LEU A 166 5.18 8.24 -18.52
C LEU A 166 5.66 9.56 -17.97
N GLU A 167 5.38 10.65 -18.68
CA GLU A 167 5.71 11.98 -18.22
C GLU A 167 4.71 12.42 -17.14
N TYR A 168 5.23 12.64 -15.94
CA TYR A 168 4.48 13.33 -14.91
C TYR A 168 4.65 14.84 -15.09
N PRO A 169 3.63 15.63 -14.71
CA PRO A 169 3.76 17.07 -14.79
C PRO A 169 4.93 17.60 -13.96
N VAL A 170 5.82 18.35 -14.61
CA VAL A 170 7.08 18.85 -14.01
C VAL A 170 6.86 19.85 -12.87
N ASP A 171 5.68 20.44 -12.79
CA ASP A 171 5.28 21.42 -11.79
C ASP A 171 4.51 20.80 -10.62
N LEU A 172 4.43 19.47 -10.50
CA LEU A 172 3.60 18.84 -9.47
C LEU A 172 4.23 18.90 -8.07
N LEU A 173 5.53 18.62 -7.97
CA LEU A 173 6.36 18.79 -6.78
C LEU A 173 7.63 19.53 -7.19
N SER A 174 8.22 20.27 -6.27
CA SER A 174 9.41 21.06 -6.58
C SER A 174 10.67 20.21 -6.66
N PRO A 175 11.53 20.46 -7.67
CA PRO A 175 12.85 19.84 -7.75
C PRO A 175 13.90 20.55 -6.87
N ILE A 176 13.57 21.69 -6.25
CA ILE A 176 14.53 22.46 -5.45
C ILE A 176 14.93 21.66 -4.21
N GLY A 177 16.24 21.62 -3.91
CA GLY A 177 16.78 20.94 -2.72
C GLY A 177 16.53 19.43 -2.71
N ASP A 178 16.24 18.83 -3.87
CA ASP A 178 15.86 17.42 -3.99
C ASP A 178 14.61 17.05 -3.17
N ALA A 179 13.72 18.02 -2.91
CA ALA A 179 12.52 17.85 -2.08
C ALA A 179 11.62 16.69 -2.57
N CYS A 180 11.52 16.51 -3.89
CA CYS A 180 10.71 15.46 -4.49
C CYS A 180 11.24 14.04 -4.21
N HIS A 181 12.54 13.82 -4.01
CA HIS A 181 13.12 12.48 -3.85
C HIS A 181 13.39 12.07 -2.39
N SER A 182 13.20 12.97 -1.43
CA SER A 182 13.34 12.66 0.00
C SER A 182 12.50 11.43 0.42
N ASN A 183 13.13 10.42 1.01
CA ASN A 183 12.52 9.11 1.27
C ASN A 183 12.65 8.71 2.74
N PHE A 184 11.52 8.63 3.43
CA PHE A 184 11.38 8.30 4.86
C PHE A 184 11.11 6.81 5.10
N ASN A 185 11.27 5.95 4.09
CA ASN A 185 10.96 4.53 4.22
C ASN A 185 11.86 3.78 5.22
N GLU A 186 13.09 4.27 5.47
CA GLU A 186 14.00 3.65 6.44
C GLU A 186 13.41 3.73 7.85
N ILE A 187 13.09 4.93 8.33
CA ILE A 187 12.46 5.11 9.64
C ILE A 187 11.05 4.51 9.68
N LEU A 188 10.32 4.54 8.56
CA LEU A 188 8.99 3.91 8.47
C LEU A 188 9.09 2.40 8.71
N LEU A 189 10.03 1.72 8.04
CA LEU A 189 10.26 0.28 8.20
C LEU A 189 10.66 -0.05 9.65
N ASP A 190 11.56 0.74 10.23
CA ASP A 190 11.99 0.56 11.63
C ASP A 190 10.80 0.60 12.60
N LYS A 191 9.99 1.66 12.53
CA LYS A 191 8.81 1.83 13.39
C LYS A 191 7.72 0.81 13.10
N TYR A 192 7.58 0.41 11.84
CA TYR A 192 6.67 -0.66 11.46
C TYR A 192 6.99 -1.96 12.19
N LEU A 193 8.26 -2.38 12.15
CA LEU A 193 8.70 -3.63 12.75
C LEU A 193 8.71 -3.56 14.28
N LYS A 194 9.19 -2.46 14.86
CA LYS A 194 9.34 -2.32 16.33
C LYS A 194 8.03 -2.06 17.05
N TRP A 195 7.04 -1.43 16.40
CA TRP A 195 5.83 -0.99 17.08
C TRP A 195 4.53 -1.41 16.40
N VAL A 196 4.40 -1.23 15.08
CA VAL A 196 3.14 -1.56 14.39
C VAL A 196 2.86 -3.07 14.44
N VAL A 197 3.82 -3.90 14.01
CA VAL A 197 3.66 -5.37 13.99
C VAL A 197 3.34 -5.93 15.39
N PRO A 198 4.09 -5.58 16.46
CA PRO A 198 3.76 -6.03 17.81
C PRO A 198 2.39 -5.58 18.32
N SER A 199 1.91 -4.42 17.87
CA SER A 199 0.62 -3.86 18.30
C SER A 199 -0.56 -4.52 17.61
N ILE A 200 -0.45 -4.89 16.33
CA ILE A 200 -1.59 -5.45 15.57
C ILE A 200 -1.64 -6.98 15.53
N SER A 201 -0.57 -7.68 15.93
CA SER A 201 -0.46 -9.13 15.83
C SER A 201 -0.23 -9.83 17.17
N ALA A 202 -0.87 -10.98 17.35
CA ALA A 202 -0.63 -11.85 18.49
C ALA A 202 0.80 -12.45 18.45
N SER A 203 1.41 -12.65 19.62
CA SER A 203 2.72 -13.28 19.72
C SER A 203 2.72 -14.74 19.26
N GLY A 204 3.89 -15.21 18.83
CA GLY A 204 4.14 -16.60 18.45
C GLY A 204 4.31 -16.79 16.94
N ASP A 205 4.27 -18.05 16.53
CA ASP A 205 4.45 -18.48 15.15
C ASP A 205 3.26 -19.35 14.74
N ASP A 206 2.61 -19.03 13.61
CA ASP A 206 1.53 -19.81 13.02
C ASP A 206 1.93 -20.48 11.70
N GLU A 207 3.22 -20.44 11.35
CA GLU A 207 3.84 -20.99 10.15
C GLU A 207 3.38 -20.34 8.82
N GLN A 208 2.50 -19.33 8.87
CA GLN A 208 2.00 -18.63 7.68
C GLN A 208 2.95 -17.50 7.24
N HIS A 209 4.24 -17.81 7.12
CA HIS A 209 5.31 -16.84 6.86
C HIS A 209 5.14 -16.12 5.53
N GLY A 210 4.77 -16.84 4.47
CA GLY A 210 4.55 -16.25 3.15
C GLY A 210 3.39 -15.25 3.14
N SER A 211 2.26 -15.62 3.73
CA SER A 211 1.11 -14.72 3.84
C SER A 211 1.38 -13.51 4.72
N THR A 212 2.15 -13.71 5.80
CA THR A 212 2.61 -12.63 6.68
C THR A 212 3.39 -11.58 5.91
N VAL A 213 4.42 -12.00 5.15
CA VAL A 213 5.26 -11.08 4.38
C VAL A 213 4.48 -10.33 3.31
N LEU A 214 3.56 -11.00 2.61
CA LEU A 214 2.73 -10.34 1.61
C LEU A 214 1.80 -9.30 2.24
N ALA A 215 1.22 -9.59 3.41
CA ALA A 215 0.43 -8.63 4.16
C ALA A 215 1.27 -7.46 4.71
N ASP A 216 2.49 -7.74 5.17
CA ASP A 216 3.46 -6.72 5.59
C ASP A 216 3.78 -5.76 4.45
N ILE A 217 4.12 -6.29 3.26
CA ILE A 217 4.46 -5.47 2.09
C ILE A 217 3.27 -4.62 1.66
N ALA A 218 2.04 -5.16 1.67
CA ALA A 218 0.84 -4.40 1.34
C ALA A 218 0.64 -3.22 2.30
N LEU A 219 0.84 -3.43 3.60
CA LEU A 219 0.70 -2.40 4.63
C LEU A 219 1.84 -1.37 4.57
N LEU A 220 3.08 -1.82 4.43
CA LEU A 220 4.27 -0.96 4.26
C LEU A 220 4.12 -0.03 3.05
N GLN A 221 3.69 -0.56 1.91
CA GLN A 221 3.46 0.25 0.71
C GLN A 221 2.32 1.26 0.90
N ALA A 222 1.24 0.87 1.58
CA ALA A 222 0.13 1.78 1.88
C ALA A 222 0.54 2.91 2.85
N LEU A 223 1.32 2.57 3.88
CA LEU A 223 1.88 3.52 4.84
C LEU A 223 2.86 4.48 4.15
N SER A 224 3.80 3.95 3.36
CA SER A 224 4.79 4.74 2.61
C SER A 224 4.11 5.76 1.71
N LYS A 225 3.15 5.31 0.89
CA LYS A 225 2.39 6.19 0.01
C LYS A 225 1.65 7.27 0.78
N ARG A 226 1.07 6.94 1.94
CA ARG A 226 0.32 7.88 2.78
C ARG A 226 1.18 8.92 3.47
N ALA A 227 2.32 8.53 4.01
CA ALA A 227 3.25 9.43 4.67
C ALA A 227 3.87 10.39 3.64
N HIS A 228 4.38 9.86 2.53
CA HIS A 228 4.98 10.66 1.47
C HIS A 228 3.98 11.53 0.71
N PHE A 229 2.68 11.23 0.76
CA PHE A 229 1.65 12.13 0.23
C PHE A 229 1.64 13.50 0.94
N GLY A 230 2.28 13.60 2.12
CA GLY A 230 2.59 14.87 2.79
C GLY A 230 3.27 15.88 1.87
N LYS A 231 4.10 15.47 0.90
CA LYS A 231 4.72 16.39 -0.06
C LYS A 231 3.70 17.15 -0.91
N PHE A 232 2.62 16.48 -1.34
CA PHE A 232 1.54 17.12 -2.11
C PHE A 232 0.72 18.07 -1.24
N VAL A 233 0.52 17.71 0.03
CA VAL A 233 -0.13 18.56 1.02
C VAL A 233 0.71 19.82 1.28
N ALA A 234 2.01 19.65 1.51
CA ALA A 234 2.97 20.72 1.71
C ALA A 234 3.06 21.65 0.49
N GLU A 235 3.12 21.11 -0.74
CA GLU A 235 3.14 21.92 -1.96
C GLU A 235 1.85 22.73 -2.12
N SER A 236 0.69 22.14 -1.85
CA SER A 236 -0.61 22.84 -1.88
C SER A 236 -0.66 23.98 -0.85
N LYS A 237 -0.16 23.73 0.37
CA LYS A 237 -0.05 24.74 1.44
C LYS A 237 0.95 25.84 1.08
N TYR A 238 2.12 25.49 0.56
CA TYR A 238 3.15 26.45 0.13
C TYR A 238 2.62 27.42 -0.92
N ARG A 239 1.92 26.90 -1.93
CA ARG A 239 1.31 27.75 -2.99
C ARG A 239 0.27 28.73 -2.47
N SER A 240 -0.35 28.43 -1.33
CA SER A 240 -1.36 29.29 -0.72
C SER A 240 -0.74 30.48 0.02
N ASP A 241 0.46 30.32 0.59
CA ASP A 241 1.18 31.38 1.30
C ASP A 241 2.73 31.25 1.17
N PRO A 242 3.29 31.48 -0.03
CA PRO A 242 4.72 31.23 -0.26
C PRO A 242 5.63 32.14 0.59
N GLU A 243 5.19 33.39 0.83
CA GLU A 243 5.98 34.40 1.53
C GLU A 243 6.22 34.02 2.99
N GLU A 244 5.19 33.52 3.68
CA GLU A 244 5.31 33.15 5.09
C GLU A 244 6.17 31.89 5.28
N TYR A 245 5.98 30.85 4.46
CA TYR A 245 6.84 29.66 4.52
C TYR A 245 8.30 30.01 4.20
N GLN A 246 8.54 30.88 3.22
CA GLN A 246 9.90 31.35 2.91
C GLN A 246 10.51 32.10 4.10
N ARG A 247 9.76 33.01 4.72
CA ARG A 247 10.20 33.77 5.91
C ARG A 247 10.61 32.86 7.06
N LEU A 248 9.80 31.84 7.38
CA LEU A 248 10.06 30.90 8.47
C LEU A 248 11.28 30.03 8.17
N VAL A 249 11.38 29.46 6.95
CA VAL A 249 12.54 28.66 6.56
C VAL A 249 13.82 29.50 6.55
N ASP A 250 13.74 30.76 6.11
CA ASP A 250 14.91 31.64 6.11
C ASP A 250 15.41 31.99 7.51
N ALA A 251 14.51 32.02 8.49
CA ALA A 251 14.82 32.14 9.90
C ALA A 251 15.30 30.82 10.55
N GLY A 252 15.19 29.68 9.85
CA GLY A 252 15.44 28.35 10.41
C GLY A 252 14.38 27.91 11.43
N ASP A 253 13.20 28.50 11.38
CA ASP A 253 12.12 28.33 12.37
C ASP A 253 11.22 27.14 12.02
N ALA A 254 11.71 25.94 12.31
CA ALA A 254 10.97 24.71 12.02
C ALA A 254 9.74 24.50 12.92
N ASP A 255 9.79 25.01 14.15
CA ASP A 255 8.64 25.02 15.06
C ASP A 255 7.50 25.88 14.49
N GLY A 256 7.84 27.06 13.96
CA GLY A 256 6.87 27.92 13.27
C GLY A 256 6.27 27.25 12.03
N VAL A 257 7.09 26.54 11.22
CA VAL A 257 6.57 25.74 10.09
C VAL A 257 5.62 24.64 10.59
N MET A 258 6.01 23.90 11.63
CA MET A 258 5.19 22.83 12.22
C MET A 258 3.86 23.36 12.78
N GLU A 259 3.87 24.55 13.39
CA GLU A 259 2.67 25.22 13.87
C GLU A 259 1.72 25.56 12.72
N LEU A 260 2.22 26.15 11.63
CA LEU A 260 1.41 26.45 10.44
C LEU A 260 0.83 25.20 9.77
N LEU A 261 1.56 24.10 9.79
CA LEU A 261 1.09 22.83 9.23
C LEU A 261 0.00 22.17 10.08
N THR A 262 -0.04 22.47 11.38
CA THR A 262 -0.87 21.78 12.36
C THR A 262 -2.30 22.30 12.35
N ASN A 263 -3.26 21.39 12.17
CA ASN A 263 -4.68 21.69 12.29
C ASN A 263 -5.33 20.66 13.20
N ALA A 264 -5.38 20.98 14.49
CA ALA A 264 -5.89 20.08 15.53
C ALA A 264 -7.32 19.58 15.26
N VAL A 265 -8.17 20.41 14.65
CA VAL A 265 -9.55 20.03 14.30
C VAL A 265 -9.56 19.00 13.18
N VAL A 266 -8.70 19.16 12.17
CA VAL A 266 -8.58 18.19 11.07
C VAL A 266 -7.97 16.88 11.57
N GLU A 267 -6.93 16.95 12.40
CA GLU A 267 -6.27 15.77 12.99
C GLU A 267 -7.27 14.96 13.84
N ALA A 268 -8.00 15.60 14.76
CA ALA A 268 -9.02 14.94 15.55
C ALA A 268 -10.12 14.29 14.68
N ARG A 269 -10.49 14.91 13.55
CA ARG A 269 -11.44 14.34 12.58
C ARG A 269 -10.87 13.12 11.86
N VAL A 270 -9.59 13.12 11.52
CA VAL A 270 -8.89 11.96 10.92
C VAL A 270 -8.89 10.79 11.91
N LEU A 271 -8.48 11.03 13.16
CA LEU A 271 -8.44 10.00 14.20
C LEU A 271 -9.82 9.39 14.46
N ARG A 272 -10.83 10.23 14.66
CA ARG A 272 -12.21 9.78 14.86
C ARG A 272 -12.73 8.98 13.67
N ARG A 273 -12.43 9.41 12.45
CA ARG A 273 -12.86 8.71 11.23
C ARG A 273 -12.16 7.36 11.08
N ALA A 274 -10.84 7.29 11.32
CA ALA A 274 -10.08 6.06 11.26
C ALA A 274 -10.62 5.02 12.26
N ARG A 275 -10.90 5.43 13.51
CA ARG A 275 -11.49 4.56 14.53
C ARG A 275 -12.88 4.03 14.14
N ILE A 276 -13.75 4.89 13.65
CA ILE A 276 -15.11 4.48 13.20
C ILE A 276 -15.00 3.49 12.04
N LYS A 277 -14.14 3.75 11.06
CA LYS A 277 -13.92 2.85 9.92
C LYS A 277 -13.36 1.51 10.35
N ALA A 278 -12.33 1.49 11.19
CA ALA A 278 -11.77 0.25 11.74
C ALA A 278 -12.82 -0.55 12.53
N SER A 279 -13.65 0.12 13.33
CA SER A 279 -14.76 -0.50 14.05
C SER A 279 -15.81 -1.12 13.11
N THR A 280 -15.99 -0.53 11.93
CA THR A 280 -16.96 -0.98 10.92
C THR A 280 -16.39 -2.14 10.10
N TYR A 281 -15.14 -2.05 9.62
CA TYR A 281 -14.52 -3.04 8.75
C TYR A 281 -13.99 -4.28 9.50
N GLY A 282 -13.60 -4.11 10.77
CA GLY A 282 -13.07 -5.19 11.61
C GLY A 282 -14.13 -6.17 12.13
N ARG A 283 -15.40 -6.02 11.72
CA ARG A 283 -16.52 -6.83 12.18
C ARG A 283 -17.18 -7.59 11.04
N GLU A 284 -17.75 -8.74 11.38
CA GLU A 284 -18.63 -9.45 10.46
C GLU A 284 -19.95 -8.66 10.31
N PRO A 285 -20.46 -8.43 9.09
CA PRO A 285 -21.71 -7.71 8.92
C PRO A 285 -22.83 -8.43 9.67
N LEU A 286 -23.61 -7.70 10.47
CA LEU A 286 -24.76 -8.26 11.22
C LEU A 286 -25.76 -9.02 10.32
N MET A 287 -25.75 -8.78 9.00
CA MET A 287 -26.62 -9.48 8.04
C MET A 287 -26.35 -10.97 7.89
N THR A 288 -25.16 -11.49 8.22
CA THR A 288 -24.88 -12.94 8.10
C THR A 288 -25.66 -13.79 9.10
N GLN A 289 -26.23 -13.17 10.15
CA GLN A 289 -26.99 -13.84 11.20
C GLN A 289 -28.51 -13.79 10.99
N LEU A 290 -28.98 -13.14 9.91
CA LEU A 290 -30.41 -13.02 9.63
C LEU A 290 -30.91 -14.17 8.74
N PRO A 291 -32.09 -14.76 9.03
CA PRO A 291 -32.67 -15.79 8.18
C PRO A 291 -32.85 -15.29 6.74
N ILE A 292 -32.41 -16.08 5.76
CA ILE A 292 -32.72 -15.83 4.35
C ILE A 292 -34.20 -16.15 4.15
N GLU A 293 -35.09 -15.18 4.37
CA GLU A 293 -36.49 -15.33 4.01
C GLU A 293 -36.63 -15.41 2.48
N LYS A 294 -37.46 -16.34 2.00
CA LYS A 294 -37.65 -16.64 0.57
C LYS A 294 -38.07 -15.37 -0.19
N ALA A 295 -37.39 -15.14 -1.32
CA ALA A 295 -37.37 -13.92 -2.13
C ALA A 295 -38.70 -13.43 -2.77
N ASP A 296 -39.87 -13.87 -2.31
CA ASP A 296 -41.16 -13.58 -2.95
C ASP A 296 -41.92 -12.37 -2.36
N GLN A 297 -41.38 -11.66 -1.37
CA GLN A 297 -42.06 -10.52 -0.73
C GLN A 297 -41.18 -9.27 -0.50
N ILE A 298 -40.36 -8.89 -1.48
CA ILE A 298 -39.44 -7.75 -1.33
C ILE A 298 -39.91 -6.57 -2.17
N SER A 299 -40.80 -5.74 -1.60
CA SER A 299 -41.00 -4.35 -2.08
C SER A 299 -40.29 -3.30 -1.21
N ASP A 300 -39.68 -3.69 -0.08
CA ASP A 300 -39.06 -2.75 0.90
C ASP A 300 -37.57 -3.04 1.20
N SER A 301 -36.81 -3.57 0.22
CA SER A 301 -35.37 -3.86 0.40
C SER A 301 -34.53 -2.62 0.71
N ALA A 302 -34.84 -1.46 0.14
CA ALA A 302 -34.04 -0.25 0.30
C ALA A 302 -34.12 0.31 1.73
N ASN A 303 -35.31 0.34 2.33
CA ASN A 303 -35.51 0.81 3.71
C ASN A 303 -34.85 -0.12 4.72
N PHE A 304 -34.89 -1.43 4.45
CA PHE A 304 -34.25 -2.44 5.29
C PHE A 304 -32.72 -2.36 5.23
N VAL A 305 -32.13 -2.24 4.04
CA VAL A 305 -30.68 -2.08 3.86
C VAL A 305 -30.20 -0.77 4.49
N ALA A 306 -30.95 0.32 4.34
CA ALA A 306 -30.64 1.58 4.99
C ALA A 306 -30.70 1.49 6.53
N ALA A 307 -31.72 0.80 7.08
CA ALA A 307 -31.83 0.56 8.51
C ALA A 307 -30.69 -0.33 9.06
N ALA A 308 -30.29 -1.37 8.31
CA ALA A 308 -29.18 -2.24 8.68
C ALA A 308 -27.84 -1.48 8.66
N ALA A 309 -27.58 -0.67 7.63
CA ALA A 309 -26.39 0.18 7.56
C ALA A 309 -26.35 1.23 8.68
N ALA A 310 -27.49 1.88 8.96
CA ALA A 310 -27.61 2.83 10.06
C ALA A 310 -27.40 2.16 11.43
N SER A 311 -27.92 0.94 11.63
CA SER A 311 -27.74 0.16 12.85
C SER A 311 -26.29 -0.28 13.06
N ALA A 312 -25.59 -0.71 12.00
CA ALA A 312 -24.16 -1.05 12.08
C ALA A 312 -23.32 0.17 12.48
N VAL A 313 -23.61 1.34 11.91
CA VAL A 313 -22.97 2.61 12.26
C VAL A 313 -23.29 3.02 13.70
N ALA A 314 -24.56 2.96 14.12
CA ALA A 314 -24.98 3.29 15.49
C ALA A 314 -24.35 2.37 16.54
N SER A 315 -24.25 1.07 16.24
CA SER A 315 -23.58 0.08 17.09
C SER A 315 -22.07 0.34 17.18
N ALA A 316 -21.43 0.76 16.08
CA ALA A 316 -20.04 1.20 16.12
C ALA A 316 -19.86 2.44 17.01
N PHE A 317 -20.80 3.40 16.98
CA PHE A 317 -20.76 4.59 17.84
C PHE A 317 -20.94 4.26 19.33
N GLN A 318 -21.90 3.40 19.68
CA GLN A 318 -22.17 3.04 21.09
C GLN A 318 -21.02 2.31 21.76
N MET A 319 -20.17 1.63 20.99
CA MET A 319 -19.04 0.84 21.52
C MET A 319 -17.72 1.59 21.52
N ILE A 320 -17.66 2.83 21.00
CA ILE A 320 -16.50 3.71 21.23
C ILE A 320 -16.35 4.04 22.73
N ASP A 321 -17.44 4.00 23.50
CA ASP A 321 -17.47 4.32 24.93
C ASP A 321 -17.25 3.11 25.87
N GLN A 322 -17.19 1.87 25.36
CA GLN A 322 -16.96 0.67 26.19
C GLN A 322 -15.66 -0.04 25.74
N SER A 323 -14.62 0.03 26.58
CA SER A 323 -13.25 -0.40 26.24
C SER A 323 -12.91 -1.88 26.46
N ASP A 324 -13.82 -2.70 27.02
CA ASP A 324 -13.37 -3.91 27.73
C ASP A 324 -13.69 -5.28 27.09
N ASP A 325 -14.27 -5.34 25.89
CA ASP A 325 -14.45 -6.65 25.20
C ASP A 325 -14.60 -6.50 23.68
N PHE A 326 -13.53 -6.14 22.97
CA PHE A 326 -13.58 -6.03 21.51
C PHE A 326 -13.41 -7.39 20.83
N GLN A 327 -14.51 -7.94 20.33
CA GLN A 327 -14.58 -9.20 19.58
C GLN A 327 -14.55 -8.93 18.07
N GLY A 328 -13.44 -8.41 17.54
CA GLY A 328 -13.27 -8.13 16.10
C GLY A 328 -11.83 -8.36 15.61
N LYS A 329 -11.63 -8.30 14.29
CA LYS A 329 -10.37 -8.71 13.61
C LYS A 329 -9.16 -7.84 13.97
N VAL A 330 -9.37 -6.57 14.29
CA VAL A 330 -8.36 -5.60 14.78
C VAL A 330 -9.03 -4.64 15.75
N ASP A 331 -8.37 -4.37 16.87
CA ASP A 331 -8.80 -3.34 17.81
C ASP A 331 -8.79 -1.95 17.14
N PRO A 332 -9.95 -1.27 17.01
CA PRO A 332 -10.04 0.06 16.44
C PRO A 332 -9.23 1.12 17.18
N ALA A 333 -8.95 0.93 18.47
CA ALA A 333 -8.08 1.80 19.23
C ALA A 333 -6.63 1.72 18.75
N ILE A 334 -6.15 0.52 18.41
CA ILE A 334 -4.79 0.32 17.88
C ILE A 334 -4.65 0.99 16.51
N VAL A 335 -5.67 0.91 15.66
CA VAL A 335 -5.67 1.64 14.38
C VAL A 335 -5.63 3.15 14.60
N GLN A 336 -6.41 3.66 15.56
CA GLN A 336 -6.34 5.09 15.92
C GLN A 336 -4.94 5.48 16.39
N ASP A 337 -4.32 4.67 17.26
CA ASP A 337 -2.97 4.88 17.76
C ASP A 337 -1.94 4.89 16.63
N ILE A 338 -2.07 4.00 15.64
CA ILE A 338 -1.20 3.98 14.45
C ILE A 338 -1.29 5.31 13.71
N TYR A 339 -2.49 5.88 13.58
CA TYR A 339 -2.63 7.20 12.98
C TYR A 339 -2.06 8.32 13.85
N GLU A 340 -2.38 8.32 15.13
CA GLU A 340 -2.04 9.39 16.07
C GLU A 340 -0.56 9.50 16.36
N LYS A 341 0.10 8.36 16.60
CA LYS A 341 1.47 8.30 17.10
C LYS A 341 2.50 8.03 16.00
N PHE A 342 2.07 7.53 14.84
CA PHE A 342 2.98 7.17 13.76
C PHE A 342 2.67 7.86 12.42
N VAL A 343 1.51 7.61 11.80
CA VAL A 343 1.22 8.10 10.44
C VAL A 343 1.15 9.63 10.37
N ILE A 344 0.42 10.28 11.29
CA ILE A 344 0.28 11.74 11.29
C ILE A 344 1.63 12.42 11.59
N PRO A 345 2.38 12.05 12.66
CA PRO A 345 3.70 12.63 12.92
C PRO A 345 4.67 12.46 11.75
N LEU A 346 4.80 11.24 11.19
CA LEU A 346 5.70 11.00 10.06
C LEU A 346 5.29 11.81 8.81
N THR A 347 3.99 11.97 8.56
CA THR A 347 3.52 12.84 7.46
C THR A 347 3.93 14.29 7.69
N LYS A 348 3.86 14.80 8.93
CA LYS A 348 4.29 16.17 9.25
C LYS A 348 5.80 16.34 9.08
N ASP A 349 6.60 15.34 9.46
CA ASP A 349 8.05 15.37 9.25
C ASP A 349 8.40 15.44 7.76
N VAL A 350 7.70 14.66 6.93
CA VAL A 350 7.78 14.77 5.46
C VAL A 350 7.38 16.16 4.97
N GLU A 351 6.30 16.75 5.51
CA GLU A 351 5.85 18.10 5.14
C GLU A 351 6.91 19.17 5.47
N VAL A 352 7.54 19.09 6.65
CA VAL A 352 8.60 20.01 7.06
C VAL A 352 9.86 19.85 6.20
N ASP A 353 10.36 18.62 6.04
CA ASP A 353 11.53 18.35 5.18
C ASP A 353 11.31 18.87 3.75
N TYR A 354 10.12 18.60 3.19
CA TYR A 354 9.76 19.10 1.87
C TYR A 354 9.79 20.63 1.81
N LEU A 355 9.18 21.33 2.78
CA LEU A 355 9.12 22.80 2.78
C LEU A 355 10.49 23.46 2.93
N PHE A 356 11.37 22.92 3.77
CA PHE A 356 12.73 23.45 3.90
C PHE A 356 13.49 23.35 2.58
N ARG A 357 13.51 22.15 1.98
CA ARG A 357 14.18 21.90 0.70
C ARG A 357 13.55 22.74 -0.43
N ARG A 358 12.22 22.83 -0.44
CA ARG A 358 11.44 23.65 -1.38
C ARG A 358 11.84 25.12 -1.35
N CYS A 359 12.17 25.64 -0.18
CA CYS A 359 12.64 27.02 0.05
C CYS A 359 14.16 27.18 -0.13
N GLY A 360 14.87 26.12 -0.54
CA GLY A 360 16.30 26.14 -0.83
C GLY A 360 17.22 25.96 0.38
N ARG A 361 16.71 25.39 1.48
CA ARG A 361 17.51 25.08 2.68
C ARG A 361 17.43 23.61 3.06
N ASP A 362 18.46 23.13 3.72
CA ASP A 362 18.41 21.80 4.36
C ASP A 362 17.49 21.86 5.58
N PRO A 363 16.70 20.80 5.83
CA PRO A 363 15.88 20.72 7.04
C PRO A 363 16.77 20.64 8.29
N PRO A 364 16.24 21.03 9.46
CA PRO A 364 16.90 20.73 10.73
C PRO A 364 17.05 19.21 10.91
N SER A 365 18.09 18.81 11.64
CA SER A 365 18.45 17.39 11.80
C SER A 365 17.35 16.54 12.44
N GLU A 366 16.44 17.13 13.21
CA GLU A 366 15.30 16.43 13.82
C GLU A 366 14.22 16.01 12.81
N TYR A 367 14.19 16.63 11.62
CA TYR A 367 13.27 16.30 10.52
C TYR A 367 13.97 15.54 9.39
N ALA A 368 15.17 15.00 9.64
CA ALA A 368 15.89 14.23 8.64
C ALA A 368 15.15 12.91 8.30
N PRO A 369 15.27 12.39 7.06
CA PRO A 369 14.51 11.21 6.62
C PRO A 369 14.80 9.91 7.37
N ASP A 370 15.90 9.86 8.12
CA ASP A 370 16.36 8.71 8.91
C ASP A 370 15.68 8.61 10.30
N ARG A 371 14.84 9.59 10.67
CA ARG A 371 14.23 9.66 12.01
C ARG A 371 12.86 10.35 12.02
N MET A 372 12.23 10.33 13.20
CA MET A 372 11.00 11.09 13.49
C MET A 372 11.28 12.20 14.49
N SER A 373 10.72 13.39 14.26
CA SER A 373 10.92 14.57 15.14
C SER A 373 10.29 14.37 16.52
N LYS A 374 9.18 13.62 16.58
CA LYS A 374 8.47 13.26 17.80
C LYS A 374 8.36 11.75 17.91
N ASP A 375 9.30 11.14 18.61
CA ASP A 375 9.20 9.72 18.97
C ASP A 375 8.25 9.55 20.14
N THR A 376 6.95 9.42 19.83
CA THR A 376 5.89 9.22 20.81
C THR A 376 5.57 7.75 21.06
N LEU A 377 6.30 6.86 20.39
CA LEU A 377 6.08 5.43 20.46
C LEU A 377 6.77 4.88 21.72
N PRO A 378 6.06 4.11 22.56
CA PRO A 378 6.68 3.54 23.75
C PRO A 378 7.79 2.57 23.34
N ASP A 379 8.94 2.65 23.99
CA ASP A 379 9.98 1.61 23.90
C ASP A 379 9.39 0.29 24.41
N LEU A 380 8.94 -0.55 23.49
CA LEU A 380 8.56 -1.92 23.79
C LEU A 380 9.88 -2.67 24.10
N ARG A 381 10.14 -2.87 25.40
CA ARG A 381 11.37 -3.41 26.06
C ARG A 381 12.33 -4.26 25.22
N GLU A 382 13.61 -4.08 25.53
CA GLU A 382 14.89 -4.62 24.97
C GLU A 382 15.00 -6.11 24.58
N ASP A 383 13.97 -6.95 24.71
CA ASP A 383 14.01 -8.34 24.21
C ASP A 383 13.88 -8.41 22.67
N PHE A 384 13.68 -7.26 21.99
CA PHE A 384 13.27 -7.15 20.60
C PHE A 384 14.20 -6.26 19.77
N CYS A 385 15.50 -6.55 19.80
CA CYS A 385 16.46 -5.90 18.92
C CYS A 385 16.43 -6.58 17.54
N ILE A 386 15.56 -6.13 16.63
CA ILE A 386 15.85 -6.25 15.20
C ILE A 386 16.95 -5.23 14.95
N THR A 387 18.20 -5.68 14.96
CA THR A 387 19.33 -4.86 14.54
C THR A 387 19.20 -4.66 13.03
N LEU A 388 18.65 -3.52 12.61
CA LEU A 388 18.77 -3.10 11.22
C LEU A 388 20.26 -2.75 10.99
N PRO A 389 20.90 -3.29 9.93
CA PRO A 389 22.25 -2.90 9.59
C PRO A 389 22.28 -1.41 9.18
N PRO A 390 23.40 -0.70 9.41
CA PRO A 390 23.58 0.63 8.83
C PRO A 390 23.51 0.52 7.30
N VAL A 391 22.68 1.37 6.68
CA VAL A 391 22.34 1.36 5.24
C VAL A 391 23.55 1.51 4.33
#